data_AF-A0A7W0F1N8-F1
#
_entry.id   AF-A0A7W0F1N8-F1
#
_cell.length_a   1.000
_cell.length_b   1.000
_cell.length_c   1.000
_cell.angle_alpha   90.00
_cell.angle_beta   90.00
_cell.angle_gamma   90.00
#
_symmetry.space_group_name_H-M   'P 1'
#
loop_
_entity.id
_entity.type
_entity.pdbx_description
1 polymer ?
#
loop_
_entity_poly.entity_id
_entity_poly.type
_entity_poly.pdbx_seq_one_letter_code
_entity_poly.pdbx_strand_id
1 'polypeptide(L)'
;MWNTFNGFCGILVAIASFLFIWLLVWLSKRSEDGPFTFDAPGKPGSFEKLLQIYIDILKYVLGLASGSIILLIGSSSFRKSGYLPSAFASPLVLLTASIFFGLLVMLLLTMGYETYQHNTHPYTKIMYTRNIALGLSSLFCFCIGYAWLIFIVTI
;
A
#
# COMPACT_ATOMS: atom_id res chain seq x y z
N MET A 1 6.89 27.22 -19.51
CA MET A 1 7.04 27.06 -18.05
C MET A 1 6.11 25.95 -17.61
N TRP A 2 6.65 24.79 -17.25
CA TRP A 2 5.84 23.68 -16.76
C TRP A 2 5.45 23.98 -15.30
N ASN A 3 4.20 24.38 -15.07
CA ASN A 3 3.60 24.37 -13.74
C ASN A 3 3.43 22.90 -13.32
N THR A 4 4.50 22.27 -12.84
CA THR A 4 4.42 20.94 -12.26
C THR A 4 3.48 21.01 -11.06
N PHE A 5 2.37 20.28 -11.15
CA PHE A 5 1.43 20.06 -10.05
C PHE A 5 2.22 19.81 -8.75
N ASN A 6 1.92 20.53 -7.66
CA ASN A 6 2.72 20.47 -6.42
C ASN A 6 2.78 19.07 -5.79
N GLY A 7 1.89 18.15 -6.18
CA GLY A 7 1.90 16.74 -5.79
C GLY A 7 2.65 15.80 -6.75
N PHE A 8 3.24 16.29 -7.84
CA PHE A 8 3.86 15.47 -8.88
C PHE A 8 5.03 14.63 -8.34
N CYS A 9 5.84 15.20 -7.44
CA CYS A 9 6.89 14.45 -6.76
C CYS A 9 6.33 13.28 -5.94
N GLY A 10 5.21 13.48 -5.24
CA GLY A 10 4.52 12.40 -4.53
C GLY A 10 4.04 11.28 -5.45
N ILE A 11 3.53 11.61 -6.63
CA ILE A 11 3.12 10.61 -7.64
C ILE A 11 4.34 9.82 -8.12
N LEU A 12 5.44 10.49 -8.48
CA LEU A 12 6.66 9.83 -8.94
C LEU A 12 7.22 8.89 -7.87
N VAL A 13 7.25 9.33 -6.61
CA VAL A 13 7.74 8.50 -5.50
C VAL A 13 6.83 7.29 -5.26
N ALA A 14 5.51 7.44 -5.37
CA ALA A 14 4.57 6.32 -5.24
C ALA A 14 4.71 5.28 -6.36
N ILE A 15 4.94 5.72 -7.60
CA ILE A 15 5.18 4.82 -8.74
C ILE A 15 6.55 4.15 -8.58
N ALA A 16 7.58 4.93 -8.25
CA ALA A 16 8.93 4.42 -8.06
C ALA A 16 9.01 3.41 -6.91
N SER A 17 8.31 3.64 -5.79
CA SER A 17 8.25 2.70 -4.67
C SER A 17 7.61 1.39 -5.10
N PHE A 18 6.49 1.45 -5.82
CA PHE A 18 5.83 0.25 -6.33
C PHE A 18 6.74 -0.55 -7.27
N LEU A 19 7.37 0.11 -8.24
CA LEU A 19 8.27 -0.56 -9.19
C LEU A 19 9.51 -1.12 -8.50
N PHE A 20 10.09 -0.39 -7.55
CA PHE A 20 11.25 -0.82 -6.79
C PHE A 20 10.95 -2.06 -5.94
N ILE A 21 9.86 -2.03 -5.19
CA ILE A 21 9.42 -3.15 -4.35
C ILE A 21 9.03 -4.34 -5.22
N TRP A 22 8.31 -4.10 -6.32
CA TRP A 22 7.99 -5.15 -7.28
C TRP A 22 9.24 -5.86 -7.79
N LEU A 23 10.24 -5.08 -8.22
CA LEU A 23 11.50 -5.63 -8.72
C LEU A 23 12.23 -6.43 -7.64
N LEU A 24 12.30 -5.92 -6.41
CA LEU A 24 12.93 -6.63 -5.28
C LEU A 24 12.24 -7.97 -5.03
N VAL A 25 10.91 -7.99 -4.90
CA VAL A 25 10.15 -9.23 -4.65
C VAL A 25 10.31 -10.19 -5.82
N TRP A 26 10.27 -9.69 -7.06
CA TRP A 26 10.45 -10.50 -8.26
C TRP A 26 11.84 -11.15 -8.30
N LEU A 27 12.91 -10.41 -7.98
CA LEU A 27 14.26 -10.94 -7.91
C LEU A 27 14.44 -11.94 -6.78
N SER A 28 13.96 -11.64 -5.56
CA SER A 28 14.04 -12.53 -4.41
C SER A 28 13.30 -13.85 -4.64
N LYS A 29 12.16 -13.81 -5.32
CA LYS A 29 11.36 -15.00 -5.60
C LYS A 29 11.73 -15.70 -6.90
N ARG A 30 12.67 -15.17 -7.69
CA ARG A 30 13.14 -15.81 -8.94
C ARG A 30 13.73 -17.20 -8.70
N SER A 31 14.37 -17.43 -7.56
CA SER A 31 15.08 -18.67 -7.23
C SER A 31 14.23 -19.76 -6.54
N GLU A 32 12.97 -19.47 -6.19
CA GLU A 32 12.08 -20.46 -5.58
C GLU A 32 11.25 -21.15 -6.68
N ASP A 33 11.62 -22.40 -6.98
CA ASP A 33 10.88 -23.32 -7.85
C ASP A 33 10.04 -24.27 -6.98
N GLY A 34 8.77 -23.92 -6.80
CA GLY A 34 7.81 -24.75 -6.07
C GLY A 34 6.37 -24.27 -6.26
N PRO A 35 5.37 -25.14 -6.05
CA PRO A 35 3.96 -24.75 -6.10
C PRO A 35 3.68 -23.75 -4.96
N PHE A 36 3.25 -22.55 -5.31
CA PHE A 36 2.81 -21.53 -4.34
C PHE A 36 1.41 -21.89 -3.85
N THR A 37 1.31 -22.71 -2.80
CA THR A 37 0.05 -23.01 -2.11
C THR A 37 -0.19 -21.99 -1.00
N PHE A 38 -1.43 -21.55 -0.84
CA PHE A 38 -1.80 -20.68 0.28
C PHE A 38 -1.74 -21.42 1.62
N ASP A 39 -2.18 -22.67 1.63
CA ASP A 39 -2.21 -23.51 2.81
C ASP A 39 -0.92 -24.30 3.02
N ALA A 40 -0.59 -24.54 4.28
CA ALA A 40 0.47 -25.47 4.65
C ALA A 40 0.10 -26.89 4.17
N PRO A 41 1.08 -27.71 3.75
CA PRO A 41 0.83 -29.07 3.29
C PRO A 41 -0.01 -29.86 4.32
N GLY A 42 -1.20 -30.31 3.92
CA GLY A 42 -2.09 -31.13 4.76
C GLY A 42 -2.98 -30.37 5.75
N LYS A 43 -3.08 -29.04 5.69
CA LYS A 43 -4.00 -28.24 6.54
C LYS A 43 -4.84 -27.26 5.70
N PRO A 44 -5.93 -27.72 5.06
CA PRO A 44 -6.82 -26.83 4.30
C PRO A 44 -7.44 -25.77 5.21
N GLY A 45 -7.43 -24.51 4.78
CA GLY A 45 -7.96 -23.37 5.54
C GLY A 45 -7.02 -22.79 6.62
N SER A 46 -5.75 -23.25 6.67
CA SER A 46 -4.77 -22.66 7.59
C SER A 46 -4.44 -21.21 7.24
N PHE A 47 -4.55 -20.84 5.96
CA PHE A 47 -4.28 -19.47 5.49
C PHE A 47 -5.36 -18.49 5.92
N GLU A 48 -6.60 -18.92 6.18
CA GLU A 48 -7.71 -18.02 6.54
C GLU A 48 -7.42 -17.18 7.79
N LYS A 49 -6.83 -17.82 8.80
CA LYS A 49 -6.42 -17.13 10.04
C LYS A 49 -5.31 -16.11 9.78
N LEU A 50 -4.37 -16.44 8.90
CA LEU A 50 -3.27 -15.55 8.53
C LEU A 50 -3.77 -14.38 7.66
N LEU A 51 -4.70 -14.66 6.75
CA LEU A 51 -5.38 -13.69 5.90
C LEU A 51 -6.08 -12.63 6.74
N GLN A 52 -6.82 -13.06 7.78
CA GLN A 52 -7.47 -12.13 8.68
C GLN A 52 -6.47 -11.20 9.38
N ILE A 53 -5.34 -11.74 9.86
CA ILE A 53 -4.26 -10.94 10.46
C ILE A 53 -3.71 -9.92 9.46
N TYR A 54 -3.45 -10.31 8.20
CA TYR A 54 -2.99 -9.38 7.17
C TYR A 54 -3.99 -8.26 6.89
N ILE A 55 -5.27 -8.62 6.76
CA ILE A 55 -6.34 -7.65 6.52
C ILE A 55 -6.44 -6.68 7.70
N ASP A 56 -6.35 -7.16 8.94
CA ASP A 56 -6.47 -6.31 10.13
C ASP A 56 -5.28 -5.35 10.28
N ILE A 57 -4.05 -5.81 9.98
CA ILE A 57 -2.87 -4.93 9.91
C ILE A 57 -3.06 -3.86 8.83
N LEU A 58 -3.52 -4.24 7.65
CA LEU A 58 -3.78 -3.29 6.57
C LEU A 58 -4.88 -2.29 6.95
N LYS A 59 -5.96 -2.71 7.60
CA LYS A 59 -7.02 -1.82 8.09
C LYS A 59 -6.47 -0.79 9.07
N TYR A 60 -5.55 -1.20 9.94
CA TYR A 60 -4.90 -0.30 10.87
C TYR A 60 -4.08 0.77 10.12
N VAL A 61 -3.29 0.38 9.13
CA VAL A 61 -2.52 1.32 8.28
C VAL A 61 -3.45 2.26 7.52
N LEU A 62 -4.55 1.76 6.95
CA LEU A 62 -5.57 2.58 6.27
C LEU A 62 -6.21 3.58 7.23
N GLY A 63 -6.52 3.17 8.46
CA GLY A 63 -7.08 4.03 9.50
C GLY A 63 -6.11 5.14 9.88
N LEU A 64 -4.82 4.81 10.09
CA LEU A 64 -3.81 5.81 10.40
C LEU A 64 -3.58 6.79 9.24
N ALA A 65 -3.50 6.29 8.00
CA ALA A 65 -3.31 7.12 6.81
C ALA A 65 -4.50 8.07 6.58
N SER A 66 -5.73 7.54 6.63
CA SER A 66 -6.95 8.35 6.46
C SER A 66 -7.14 9.35 7.59
N GLY A 67 -6.91 8.94 8.85
CA GLY A 67 -6.94 9.82 10.01
C GLY A 67 -5.94 10.97 9.89
N SER A 68 -4.71 10.67 9.45
CA SER A 68 -3.68 11.68 9.22
C SER A 68 -4.11 12.70 8.15
N ILE A 69 -4.69 12.25 7.04
CA ILE A 69 -5.20 13.11 5.98
C ILE A 69 -6.34 14.01 6.50
N ILE A 70 -7.32 13.44 7.21
CA ILE A 70 -8.48 14.19 7.73
C ILE A 70 -8.03 15.21 8.77
N LEU A 71 -7.12 14.86 9.68
CA LEU A 71 -6.59 15.80 10.68
C LEU A 71 -5.85 16.96 10.00
N LEU A 72 -5.05 16.66 8.97
CA LEU A 72 -4.31 17.68 8.23
C LEU A 72 -5.27 18.64 7.49
N ILE A 73 -6.26 18.10 6.78
CA ILE A 73 -7.28 18.89 6.06
C ILE A 73 -8.17 19.66 7.05
N GLY A 74 -8.55 19.05 8.17
CA GLY A 74 -9.30 19.72 9.23
C GLY A 74 -8.52 20.90 9.82
N SER A 75 -7.20 20.73 10.00
CA SER A 75 -6.32 21.80 10.49
C SER A 75 -6.19 22.98 9.52
N SER A 76 -6.35 22.78 8.20
CA SER A 76 -6.36 23.91 7.23
C SER A 76 -7.51 24.88 7.45
N SER A 77 -8.67 24.40 7.92
CA SER A 77 -9.85 25.25 8.15
C SER A 77 -9.58 26.33 9.21
N PHE A 78 -8.65 26.06 10.14
CA PHE A 78 -8.23 27.01 11.18
C PHE A 78 -7.17 28.02 10.70
N ARG A 79 -6.66 27.93 9.45
CA ARG A 79 -5.69 28.89 8.90
C ARG A 79 -6.39 30.06 8.23
N LYS A 80 -5.81 31.26 8.36
CA LYS A 80 -6.32 32.51 7.76
C LYS A 80 -6.53 32.46 6.24
N SER A 81 -5.79 31.61 5.51
CA SER A 81 -5.95 31.45 4.06
C SER A 81 -6.99 30.42 3.65
N GLY A 82 -7.49 29.57 4.56
CA GLY A 82 -8.40 28.46 4.26
C GLY A 82 -7.83 27.32 3.41
N TYR A 83 -6.66 27.52 2.78
CA TYR A 83 -5.99 26.54 1.92
C TYR A 83 -4.74 25.94 2.59
N LEU A 84 -4.53 24.65 2.33
CA LEU A 84 -3.33 23.94 2.77
C LEU A 84 -2.13 24.37 1.90
N PRO A 85 -0.95 24.66 2.49
CA PRO A 85 0.24 25.00 1.72
C PRO A 85 0.59 23.92 0.70
N SER A 86 1.04 24.35 -0.48
CA SER A 86 1.42 23.45 -1.58
C SER A 86 2.47 22.41 -1.20
N ALA A 87 3.31 22.70 -0.21
CA ALA A 87 4.30 21.77 0.34
C ALA A 87 3.68 20.45 0.84
N PHE A 88 2.44 20.48 1.34
CA PHE A 88 1.74 19.29 1.83
C PHE A 88 1.16 18.40 0.73
N ALA A 89 1.13 18.87 -0.53
CA ALA A 89 0.51 18.12 -1.61
C ALA A 89 1.21 16.78 -1.90
N SER A 90 2.54 16.77 -1.97
CA SER A 90 3.31 15.53 -2.22
C SER A 90 3.18 14.46 -1.13
N PRO A 91 3.32 14.77 0.18
CA PRO A 91 3.11 13.77 1.23
C PRO A 91 1.65 13.30 1.33
N LEU A 92 0.67 14.18 1.09
CA LEU A 92 -0.75 13.79 1.01
C LEU A 92 -0.98 12.76 -0.11
N VAL A 93 -0.42 12.99 -1.30
CA VAL A 93 -0.49 12.03 -2.41
C VAL A 93 0.11 10.68 -2.00
N LEU A 94 1.24 10.65 -1.28
CA LEU A 94 1.84 9.41 -0.81
C LEU A 94 0.96 8.66 0.19
N LEU A 95 0.34 9.37 1.14
CA LEU A 95 -0.61 8.76 2.08
C LEU A 95 -1.86 8.23 1.35
N THR A 96 -2.36 8.96 0.36
CA THR A 96 -3.47 8.50 -0.48
C THR A 96 -3.07 7.27 -1.31
N ALA A 97 -1.87 7.25 -1.90
CA ALA A 97 -1.35 6.09 -2.62
C ALA A 97 -1.20 4.86 -1.71
N SER A 98 -0.76 5.05 -0.46
CA SER A 98 -0.76 4.00 0.56
C SER A 98 -2.15 3.40 0.75
N ILE A 99 -3.19 4.24 0.83
CA ILE A 99 -4.58 3.78 0.97
C ILE A 99 -5.01 2.95 -0.23
N PHE A 100 -4.77 3.45 -1.44
CA PHE A 100 -5.13 2.75 -2.67
C PHE A 100 -4.42 1.40 -2.79
N PHE A 101 -3.11 1.35 -2.55
CA PHE A 101 -2.35 0.10 -2.57
C PHE A 101 -2.83 -0.88 -1.49
N GLY A 102 -3.17 -0.38 -0.30
CA GLY A 102 -3.71 -1.18 0.81
C GLY A 102 -5.08 -1.80 0.48
N LEU A 103 -6.00 -1.01 -0.10
CA LEU A 103 -7.31 -1.51 -0.54
C LEU A 103 -7.18 -2.52 -1.68
N LEU A 104 -6.31 -2.25 -2.65
CA LEU A 104 -6.07 -3.16 -3.77
C LEU A 104 -5.54 -4.51 -3.29
N VAL A 105 -4.56 -4.53 -2.37
CA VAL A 105 -4.04 -5.81 -1.85
C VAL A 105 -5.11 -6.55 -1.04
N MET A 106 -5.91 -5.88 -0.21
CA MET A 106 -7.00 -6.54 0.52
C MET A 106 -7.98 -7.23 -0.44
N LEU A 107 -8.42 -6.50 -1.48
CA LEU A 107 -9.37 -7.03 -2.47
C LEU A 107 -8.77 -8.20 -3.26
N LEU A 108 -7.57 -8.01 -3.82
CA LEU A 108 -6.92 -9.03 -4.66
C LEU A 108 -6.51 -10.27 -3.87
N LEU A 109 -6.16 -10.12 -2.59
CA LEU A 109 -5.82 -11.24 -1.72
C LEU A 109 -7.06 -12.06 -1.36
N THR A 110 -8.17 -11.42 -1.00
CA THR A 110 -9.44 -12.10 -0.70
C THR A 110 -9.97 -12.84 -1.94
N MET A 111 -10.04 -12.16 -3.10
CA MET A 111 -10.48 -12.78 -4.35
C MET A 111 -9.57 -13.95 -4.77
N GLY A 112 -8.26 -13.81 -4.57
CA GLY A 112 -7.28 -14.85 -4.85
C GLY A 112 -7.44 -16.07 -3.95
N TYR A 113 -7.74 -15.85 -2.66
CA TYR A 113 -8.01 -16.92 -1.71
C TYR A 113 -9.34 -17.63 -1.98
N GLU A 114 -10.40 -16.90 -2.30
CA GLU A 114 -11.70 -17.45 -2.69
C GLU A 114 -11.57 -18.35 -3.92
N THR A 115 -10.87 -17.86 -4.96
CA THR A 115 -10.61 -18.64 -6.18
C THR A 115 -9.82 -19.92 -5.90
N TYR A 116 -8.86 -19.84 -4.96
CA TYR A 116 -8.07 -20.99 -4.51
C TYR A 116 -8.94 -22.02 -3.77
N GLN A 117 -9.83 -21.59 -2.87
CA GLN A 117 -10.75 -22.48 -2.15
C GLN A 117 -11.73 -23.20 -3.08
N HIS A 118 -12.22 -22.51 -4.12
CA HIS A 118 -13.15 -23.07 -5.10
C HIS A 118 -12.47 -23.91 -6.19
N ASN A 119 -11.16 -24.22 -6.08
CA ASN A 119 -10.38 -24.98 -7.06
C ASN A 119 -10.55 -24.49 -8.52
N THR A 120 -10.89 -23.21 -8.72
CA THR A 120 -11.23 -22.71 -10.06
C THR A 120 -9.96 -22.44 -10.87
N HIS A 121 -8.91 -21.92 -10.21
CA HIS A 121 -7.59 -21.72 -10.81
C HIS A 121 -6.46 -21.94 -9.80
N PRO A 122 -5.31 -22.54 -10.22
CA PRO A 122 -4.15 -22.65 -9.35
C PRO A 122 -3.58 -21.26 -9.06
N TYR A 123 -3.25 -21.02 -7.78
CA TYR A 123 -2.67 -19.75 -7.38
C TYR A 123 -1.26 -19.60 -7.97
N THR A 124 -1.07 -18.57 -8.79
CA THR A 124 0.18 -18.39 -9.54
C THR A 124 1.20 -17.55 -8.79
N LYS A 125 2.49 -17.80 -9.05
CA LYS A 125 3.62 -17.02 -8.54
C LYS A 125 3.45 -15.51 -8.79
N ILE A 126 2.89 -15.13 -9.93
CA ILE A 126 2.63 -13.74 -10.30
C ILE A 126 1.60 -13.09 -9.37
N MET A 127 0.52 -13.79 -9.02
CA MET A 127 -0.50 -13.28 -8.09
C MET A 127 0.08 -13.08 -6.68
N TYR A 128 0.90 -14.03 -6.23
CA TYR A 128 1.60 -13.93 -4.95
C TYR A 128 2.57 -12.75 -4.90
N THR A 129 3.47 -12.64 -5.88
CA THR A 129 4.42 -11.52 -6.00
C THR A 129 3.69 -10.19 -6.05
N ARG A 130 2.58 -10.09 -6.79
CA ARG A 130 1.77 -8.87 -6.87
C ARG A 130 1.19 -8.46 -5.52
N ASN A 131 0.60 -9.41 -4.79
CA ASN A 131 -0.04 -9.11 -3.51
C ASN A 131 1.01 -8.65 -2.48
N ILE A 132 2.18 -9.30 -2.43
CA ILE A 132 3.28 -8.84 -1.57
C ILE A 132 3.77 -7.45 -1.98
N ALA A 133 3.99 -7.24 -3.28
CA ALA A 133 4.49 -5.97 -3.77
C ALA A 133 3.53 -4.82 -3.45
N LEU A 134 2.22 -5.01 -3.64
CA LEU A 134 1.20 -4.02 -3.28
C LEU A 134 1.15 -3.74 -1.78
N GLY A 135 1.15 -4.79 -0.95
CA GLY A 135 1.11 -4.63 0.51
C GLY A 135 2.33 -3.90 1.06
N LEU A 136 3.52 -4.26 0.59
CA LEU A 136 4.76 -3.62 1.02
C LEU A 136 4.89 -2.19 0.47
N SER A 137 4.37 -1.93 -0.74
CA SER A 137 4.32 -0.58 -1.31
C SER A 137 3.36 0.33 -0.55
N SER A 138 2.24 -0.19 -0.07
CA SER A 138 1.33 0.54 0.82
C SER A 138 2.06 1.01 2.07
N LEU A 139 2.70 0.08 2.79
CA LEU A 139 3.49 0.41 3.99
C LEU A 139 4.62 1.40 3.70
N PHE A 140 5.36 1.21 2.60
CA PHE A 140 6.48 2.07 2.26
C PHE A 140 6.03 3.50 1.92
N CYS A 141 4.96 3.64 1.14
CA CYS A 141 4.34 4.95 0.84
C CYS A 141 3.82 5.63 2.12
N PHE A 142 3.22 4.87 3.05
CA PHE A 142 2.80 5.40 4.34
C PHE A 142 3.98 5.98 5.12
N CYS A 143 5.05 5.19 5.29
CA CYS A 143 6.23 5.61 6.04
C CYS A 143 6.90 6.85 5.44
N ILE A 144 7.12 6.88 4.12
CA ILE A 144 7.72 8.04 3.45
C ILE A 144 6.80 9.25 3.52
N GLY A 145 5.51 9.08 3.24
CA GLY A 145 4.54 10.18 3.31
C GLY A 145 4.50 10.80 4.70
N TYR A 146 4.50 9.97 5.75
CA TYR A 146 4.48 10.42 7.13
C TYR A 146 5.80 11.09 7.56
N ALA A 147 6.95 10.51 7.21
CA ALA A 147 8.25 11.12 7.48
C ALA A 147 8.39 12.49 6.79
N TRP A 148 7.88 12.61 5.56
CA TRP A 148 7.88 13.87 4.82
C TRP A 148 6.96 14.91 5.49
N LEU A 149 5.77 14.53 5.97
CA LEU A 149 4.94 15.45 6.78
C LEU A 149 5.69 15.99 7.99
N ILE A 150 6.36 15.13 8.76
CA ILE A 150 7.13 15.53 9.95
C ILE A 150 8.23 16.53 9.56
N PHE A 151 8.95 16.24 8.48
CA PHE A 151 10.02 17.10 8.00
C PHE A 151 9.52 18.50 7.61
N ILE A 152 8.40 18.60 6.90
CA ILE A 152 7.79 19.88 6.51
C ILE A 152 7.28 20.67 7.73
N VAL A 153 6.81 19.99 8.77
CA VAL A 153 6.27 20.67 9.97
C VAL A 153 7.39 21.15 10.89
N THR A 154 8.55 20.50 10.87
CA THR A 154 9.66 20.75 11.80
C THR A 154 10.62 21.84 11.30
N ILE A 155 10.69 22.08 10.00
CA ILE A 155 11.60 23.04 9.35
C ILE A 155 10.81 24.25 8.86
#